data_AF-A0A540LJM8-F1
#
_entry.id   AF-A0A540LJM8-F1
#
_cell.length_a   1.000
_cell.length_b   1.000
_cell.length_c   1.000
_cell.angle_alpha   90.00
_cell.angle_beta   90.00
_cell.angle_gamma   90.00
#
_symmetry.space_group_name_H-M   'P 1'
#
loop_
_entity.id
_entity.type
_entity.pdbx_description
1 polymer ?
#
loop_
_entity_poly.entity_id
_entity_poly.type
_entity_poly.pdbx_seq_one_letter_code
_entity_poly.pdbx_strand_id
1 'polypeptide(L)' 'MKGNTVMQLFYFSLFVALAFGPSATSGLWPGRKRFVRIVNNLGNNQQLAYHCWSQDDDLGVRRLPPIQEWE' A
#
# COMPACT_ATOMS: atom_id res chain seq x y z
N MET A 1 1.33 -51.04 -6.35
CA MET A 1 1.38 -49.69 -6.95
C MET A 1 0.95 -48.67 -5.89
N LYS A 2 1.88 -48.14 -5.09
CA LYS A 2 1.55 -47.30 -3.91
C LYS A 2 2.55 -46.15 -3.67
N GLY A 3 3.37 -45.85 -4.68
CA GLY A 3 4.40 -44.78 -4.64
C GLY A 3 4.11 -43.58 -5.53
N ASN A 4 2.95 -43.53 -6.20
CA ASN A 4 2.66 -42.50 -7.21
C ASN A 4 2.00 -41.26 -6.60
N THR A 5 1.08 -41.45 -5.64
CA THR A 5 0.31 -40.34 -5.03
C THR A 5 1.18 -39.44 -4.18
N VAL A 6 2.14 -40.01 -3.42
CA VAL A 6 3.04 -39.22 -2.56
C VAL A 6 4.00 -38.37 -3.40
N MET A 7 4.55 -38.93 -4.49
CA MET A 7 5.39 -38.19 -5.42
C MET A 7 4.60 -37.08 -6.13
N GLN A 8 3.37 -37.36 -6.56
CA GLN A 8 2.49 -36.36 -7.18
C GLN A 8 2.18 -35.20 -6.21
N LEU A 9 1.90 -35.48 -4.94
CA LEU A 9 1.68 -34.45 -3.92
C LEU A 9 2.93 -33.60 -3.69
N PHE A 10 4.12 -34.21 -3.72
CA PHE A 10 5.39 -33.51 -3.60
C PHE A 10 5.67 -32.58 -4.78
N TYR A 11 5.47 -33.04 -6.02
CA TYR A 11 5.64 -32.17 -7.20
C TYR A 11 4.60 -31.06 -7.28
N PHE A 12 3.36 -31.33 -6.82
CA PHE A 12 2.31 -30.33 -6.75
C PHE A 12 2.63 -29.23 -5.73
N SER A 13 3.08 -29.61 -4.52
CA SER A 13 3.47 -28.63 -3.50
C SER A 13 4.69 -27.81 -3.94
N LEU A 14 5.66 -28.45 -4.61
CA LEU A 14 6.82 -27.77 -5.20
C LEU A 14 6.39 -26.75 -6.28
N PHE A 15 5.47 -27.14 -7.19
CA PHE A 15 4.95 -26.24 -8.22
C PHE A 15 4.23 -25.03 -7.63
N VAL A 16 3.39 -25.24 -6.61
CA VAL A 16 2.69 -24.15 -5.89
C VAL A 16 3.70 -23.22 -5.21
N ALA A 17 4.72 -23.75 -4.54
CA ALA A 17 5.75 -22.93 -3.89
C ALA A 17 6.59 -22.11 -4.88
N LEU A 18 6.85 -22.64 -6.08
CA LEU A 18 7.56 -21.92 -7.16
C LEU A 18 6.68 -20.87 -7.85
N ALA A 19 5.40 -21.18 -8.10
CA ALA A 19 4.47 -20.26 -8.77
C ALA A 19 4.00 -19.13 -7.85
N PHE A 20 3.88 -19.39 -6.54
CA PHE A 20 3.44 -18.44 -5.52
C PHE A 20 4.54 -18.19 -4.49
N GLY A 21 5.79 -18.14 -4.93
CA GLY A 21 6.92 -17.75 -4.08
C GLY A 21 6.59 -16.44 -3.37
N PRO A 22 7.02 -16.25 -2.12
CA PRO A 22 6.67 -15.06 -1.34
C PRO A 22 7.17 -13.83 -2.09
N SER A 23 6.26 -13.16 -2.77
CA SER A 23 6.55 -11.87 -3.40
C SER A 23 6.76 -10.92 -2.25
N ALA A 24 8.04 -10.65 -1.94
CA ALA A 24 8.45 -9.69 -0.92
C ALA A 24 8.09 -8.27 -1.37
N THR A 25 6.79 -7.99 -1.47
CA THR A 25 6.29 -6.63 -1.51
C THR A 25 6.43 -6.11 -0.09
N SER A 26 7.49 -5.37 0.16
CA SER A 26 7.90 -4.79 1.45
C SER A 26 6.89 -3.80 2.08
N GLY A 27 5.64 -3.78 1.62
CA GLY A 27 4.66 -2.76 2.01
C GLY A 27 3.21 -3.21 2.13
N LEU A 28 2.88 -4.49 1.92
CA LEU A 28 1.50 -4.99 1.94
C LEU A 28 1.25 -5.94 3.13
N TRP A 29 1.43 -5.45 4.35
CA TRP A 29 0.90 -6.15 5.52
C TRP A 29 -0.59 -5.81 5.66
N PRO A 30 -1.50 -6.81 5.61
CA PRO A 30 -2.92 -6.56 5.81
C PRO A 30 -3.14 -6.00 7.23
N GLY A 31 -3.57 -4.73 7.30
CA GLY A 31 -3.84 -4.04 8.56
C GLY A 31 -2.96 -2.82 8.86
N ARG A 32 -1.92 -2.52 8.07
CA ARG A 32 -1.11 -1.31 8.26
C ARG A 32 -1.84 -0.09 7.66
N LYS A 33 -2.43 0.75 8.52
CA LYS A 33 -2.98 2.05 8.10
C LYS A 33 -1.85 2.95 7.59
N ARG A 34 -2.05 3.58 6.43
CA ARG A 34 -1.17 4.61 5.88
C ARG A 34 -1.87 5.96 6.08
N PHE A 35 -1.10 6.98 6.41
CA PHE A 35 -1.57 8.36 6.59
C PHE A 35 -0.74 9.28 5.70
N VAL A 36 -1.34 10.39 5.27
CA VAL A 36 -0.70 11.41 4.43
C VAL A 36 -0.67 12.70 5.23
N ARG A 37 0.51 13.20 5.56
CA ARG A 37 0.67 14.49 6.25
C ARG A 37 0.97 15.60 5.25
N ILE A 38 0.10 16.59 5.17
CA ILE A 38 0.26 17.80 4.35
C ILE A 38 0.72 18.93 5.26
N VAL A 39 1.83 19.59 4.92
CA VAL A 39 2.38 20.74 5.68
C VAL A 39 2.50 21.95 4.75
N ASN A 40 1.86 23.07 5.10
CA ASN A 40 1.96 24.29 4.33
C ASN A 40 3.14 25.17 4.79
N ASN A 41 4.27 25.03 4.11
CA ASN A 41 5.46 25.86 4.29
C ASN A 41 5.64 26.90 3.17
N LEU A 42 4.57 27.29 2.49
CA LEU A 42 4.64 28.35 1.49
C LEU A 42 5.00 29.69 2.15
N GLY A 43 5.89 30.45 1.51
CA GLY A 43 6.26 31.79 1.98
C GLY A 43 5.12 32.80 1.86
N ASN A 44 5.33 34.01 2.38
CA ASN A 44 4.41 35.15 2.23
C ASN A 44 2.96 34.89 2.69
N ASN A 45 2.77 34.10 3.76
CA ASN A 45 1.45 33.75 4.30
C ASN A 45 0.47 33.19 3.25
N GLN A 46 0.99 32.41 2.30
CA GLN A 46 0.15 31.83 1.25
C GLN A 46 -0.67 30.64 1.75
N GLN A 47 -1.91 30.55 1.26
CA GLN A 47 -2.79 29.41 1.51
C GLN A 47 -2.51 28.30 0.48
N LEU A 48 -2.33 27.07 0.95
CA LEU A 48 -2.15 25.90 0.10
C LEU A 48 -3.52 25.28 -0.23
N ALA A 49 -3.94 25.34 -1.48
CA ALA A 49 -5.07 24.54 -1.97
C ALA A 49 -4.54 23.20 -2.50
N TYR A 50 -5.07 22.08 -1.99
CA TYR A 50 -4.63 20.74 -2.37
C TYR A 50 -5.82 19.78 -2.53
N HIS A 51 -5.61 18.72 -3.30
CA HIS A 51 -6.54 17.61 -3.47
C HIS A 51 -5.75 16.31 -3.31
N CYS A 52 -6.07 15.52 -2.29
CA CYS A 52 -5.45 14.22 -2.06
C CYS A 52 -6.37 13.12 -2.57
N TRP A 53 -5.92 12.40 -3.60
CA TRP A 53 -6.66 11.32 -4.23
C TRP A 53 -5.72 10.14 -4.53
N SER A 54 -6.14 8.94 -4.15
CA SER A 54 -5.43 7.69 -4.40
C SER A 54 -6.41 6.57 -4.71
N GLN A 55 -6.54 6.21 -5.99
CA GLN A 55 -7.42 5.15 -6.48
C GLN A 55 -8.87 5.36 -5.99
N ASP A 56 -9.34 4.56 -5.02
CA ASP A 56 -10.71 4.62 -4.51
C ASP A 56 -10.86 5.61 -3.33
N ASP A 57 -9.75 6.14 -2.80
CA ASP A 57 -9.73 7.07 -1.67
C ASP A 57 -9.58 8.52 -2.14
N ASP A 58 -10.67 9.28 -2.07
CA ASP A 58 -10.69 10.72 -2.32
C ASP A 58 -10.93 11.50 -1.01
N LEU A 59 -9.97 12.33 -0.62
CA LEU A 59 -10.04 13.17 0.59
C LEU A 59 -10.61 14.58 0.31
N GLY A 60 -10.96 14.84 -0.94
CA GLY A 60 -11.54 16.07 -1.44
C GLY A 60 -10.54 17.21 -1.59
N VAL A 61 -11.05 18.35 -2.07
CA VAL A 61 -10.29 19.60 -2.17
C VAL A 61 -10.29 20.28 -0.81
N ARG A 62 -9.10 20.68 -0.35
CA ARG A 62 -8.90 21.33 0.95
C ARG A 62 -8.02 22.57 0.80
N ARG A 63 -8.13 23.46 1.78
CA ARG A 63 -7.28 24.65 1.88
C ARG A 63 -6.61 24.68 3.24
N LEU A 64 -5.29 24.76 3.24
CA LEU A 64 -4.46 24.77 4.43
C LEU A 64 -3.86 26.16 4.62
N PRO A 65 -4.17 26.85 5.75
CA PRO A 65 -3.51 28.09 6.15
C PRO A 65 -1.98 27.95 6.28
N PRO A 66 -1.24 29.07 6.33
CA PRO A 66 0.22 29.05 6.50
C PRO A 66 0.65 28.38 7.81
N ILE A 67 1.76 27.62 7.77
CA ILE A 67 2.38 26.99 8.95
C ILE A 67 1.45 25.96 9.63
N GLN A 68 0.38 25.55 8.95
CA GLN A 68 -0.55 24.54 9.43
C GLN A 68 -0.30 23.19 8.74
N GLU A 69 -0.79 22.14 9.39
CA GLU A 69 -0.72 20.77 8.91
C GLU A 69 -2.06 20.03 9.00
N TRP A 70 -2.18 18.96 8.22
CA TRP A 70 -3.33 18.07 8.19
C TRP A 70 -2.86 16.62 7.99
N GLU A 71 -3.52 15.67 8.66
CA GLU A 71 -3.30 14.22 8.60
C GLU A 71 -4.62 13.46 8.50
#